data_AF-A0A950DER4-F1
#
_entry.id   AF-A0A950DER4-F1
#
_cell.length_a   1.000
_cell.length_b   1.000
_cell.length_c   1.000
_cell.angle_alpha   90.00
_cell.angle_beta   90.00
_cell.angle_gamma   90.00
#
_symmetry.space_group_name_H-M   'P 1'
#
loop_
_entity.id
_entity.type
_entity.pdbx_description
1 polymer ?
#
loop_
_entity_poly.entity_id
_entity_poly.type
_entity_poly.pdbx_seq_one_letter_code
_entity_poly.pdbx_strand_id
1 'polypeptide(L)'
;MDTMNIALPESMKHFVQERVTEGGYSSVSEYVRDLIRADQKRKAEERIDALLLEGLDSGQPVPVTSEYWEEKKRKLTERLGKAIRPQ
;
A
#
# COMPACT_ATOMS: atom_id res chain seq x y z
N MET A 1 -14.48 8.96 -16.77
CA MET A 1 -13.66 9.62 -15.74
C MET A 1 -14.61 10.39 -14.87
N ASP A 2 -14.53 10.17 -13.56
CA ASP A 2 -15.32 10.94 -12.61
C ASP A 2 -14.62 12.27 -12.33
N THR A 3 -15.40 13.33 -12.12
CA THR A 3 -14.88 14.67 -11.86
C THR A 3 -14.76 14.89 -10.35
N MET A 4 -13.67 15.56 -9.95
CA MET A 4 -13.44 15.94 -8.56
C MET A 4 -13.07 17.42 -8.53
N ASN A 5 -13.83 18.22 -7.78
CA ASN A 5 -13.58 19.65 -7.60
C ASN A 5 -12.74 19.85 -6.34
N ILE A 6 -11.66 20.61 -6.45
CA ILE A 6 -10.77 20.93 -5.33
C ILE A 6 -10.66 22.45 -5.24
N ALA A 7 -10.97 23.02 -4.08
CA ALA A 7 -10.73 24.42 -3.78
C ALA A 7 -9.30 24.59 -3.28
N LEU A 8 -8.54 25.48 -3.90
CA LEU A 8 -7.17 25.82 -3.54
C LEU A 8 -7.04 27.32 -3.33
N PRO A 9 -6.28 27.78 -2.31
CA PRO A 9 -5.85 29.16 -2.22
C PRO A 9 -5.11 29.61 -3.49
N GLU A 10 -5.17 30.89 -3.83
CA GLU A 10 -4.56 31.41 -5.08
C GLU A 10 -3.05 31.11 -5.14
N SER A 11 -2.34 31.18 -4.00
CA SER A 11 -0.92 30.83 -3.91
C SER A 11 -0.63 29.38 -4.32
N MET A 12 -1.48 28.44 -3.89
CA MET A 12 -1.34 27.02 -4.25
C MET A 12 -1.68 26.78 -5.72
N LYS A 13 -2.67 27.50 -6.26
CA LYS A 13 -3.01 27.42 -7.68
C LYS A 13 -1.86 27.89 -8.56
N HIS A 14 -1.23 29.03 -8.23
CA HIS A 14 -0.04 29.51 -8.94
C HIS A 14 1.09 28.50 -8.90
N PHE A 15 1.39 27.97 -7.71
CA PHE A 15 2.41 26.93 -7.56
C PHE A 15 2.12 25.71 -8.46
N VAL A 16 0.88 25.20 -8.45
CA VAL A 16 0.49 24.06 -9.29
C VAL A 16 0.64 24.39 -10.78
N GLN A 17 0.29 25.61 -11.19
CA GLN A 17 0.43 26.06 -12.58
C GLN A 17 1.90 26.08 -13.02
N GLU A 18 2.80 26.59 -12.19
CA GLU A 18 4.24 26.59 -12.43
C GLU A 18 4.78 25.15 -12.56
N ARG A 19 4.38 24.26 -11.63
CA ARG A 19 4.79 22.85 -11.68
C ARG A 19 4.29 22.12 -12.94
N VAL A 20 3.11 22.47 -13.43
CA VAL A 20 2.58 21.93 -14.70
C VAL A 20 3.47 22.37 -15.87
N THR A 21 3.82 23.65 -15.94
CA THR A 21 4.68 24.20 -17.00
C THR A 21 6.11 23.65 -16.94
N GLU A 22 6.73 23.61 -15.76
CA GLU A 22 8.09 23.09 -15.56
C GLU A 22 8.18 21.57 -15.77
N GLY A 23 7.17 20.84 -15.29
CA GLY A 23 7.13 19.37 -15.33
C GLY A 23 6.69 18.81 -16.68
N GLY A 24 6.35 19.65 -17.66
CA GLY A 24 5.89 19.21 -18.97
C GLY A 24 4.50 18.55 -18.95
N TYR A 25 3.68 18.83 -17.94
CA TYR A 25 2.34 18.27 -17.83
C TYR A 25 1.38 18.98 -18.79
N SER A 26 0.44 18.24 -19.37
CA SER A 26 -0.58 18.77 -20.28
C SER A 26 -1.71 19.49 -19.54
N SER A 27 -1.90 19.20 -18.24
CA SER A 27 -2.96 19.79 -17.42
C SER A 27 -2.69 19.66 -15.92
N VAL A 28 -3.37 20.48 -15.12
CA VAL A 28 -3.40 20.36 -13.65
C VAL A 28 -3.92 18.98 -13.22
N SER A 29 -4.95 18.47 -13.90
CA SER A 29 -5.52 17.14 -13.60
C SER A 29 -4.53 16.00 -13.86
N GLU A 30 -3.59 16.16 -14.78
CA GLU A 30 -2.49 15.20 -14.96
C GLU A 30 -1.49 15.26 -13.81
N TYR A 31 -1.03 16.46 -13.46
CA TYR A 31 -0.14 16.66 -12.32
C TYR A 31 -0.73 16.09 -11.02
N VAL A 32 -2.01 16.37 -10.73
CA VAL A 32 -2.69 15.85 -9.53
C VAL A 32 -2.80 14.32 -9.57
N ARG A 33 -3.08 13.70 -10.72
CA ARG A 33 -3.11 12.23 -10.83
C ARG A 33 -1.76 11.60 -10.51
N ASP A 34 -0.69 12.23 -10.96
CA ASP A 34 0.66 11.75 -10.68
C ASP A 34 1.05 11.92 -9.21
N LEU A 35 0.67 13.04 -8.59
CA LEU A 35 0.82 13.20 -7.13
C LEU A 35 0.07 12.12 -6.34
N ILE A 36 -1.15 11.77 -6.76
CA ILE A 36 -1.94 10.71 -6.11
C ILE A 36 -1.24 9.35 -6.26
N ARG A 37 -0.72 9.02 -7.45
CA ARG A 37 0.03 7.77 -7.67
C ARG A 37 1.31 7.74 -6.82
N ALA A 38 2.01 8.85 -6.69
CA ALA A 38 3.18 8.96 -5.84
C ALA A 38 2.82 8.77 -4.35
N ASP A 39 1.72 9.36 -3.86
CA ASP A 39 1.23 9.14 -2.50
C ASP A 39 0.86 7.67 -2.26
N GLN A 40 0.15 7.04 -3.21
CA GLN A 40 -0.20 5.63 -3.13
C GLN A 40 1.04 4.74 -3.05
N LYS A 41 2.05 5.02 -3.88
CA LYS A 41 3.32 4.29 -3.86
C LYS A 41 4.02 4.44 -2.51
N ARG A 42 4.15 5.67 -2.00
CA ARG A 42 4.76 5.93 -0.69
C ARG A 42 4.04 5.19 0.44
N LYS A 43 2.71 5.23 0.46
CA LYS A 43 1.91 4.48 1.46
C LYS A 43 2.09 2.97 1.37
N ALA A 44 2.24 2.44 0.16
CA ALA A 44 2.53 1.02 -0.03
C ALA A 44 3.92 0.65 0.50
N GLU A 45 4.92 1.49 0.27
CA GLU A 45 6.28 1.34 0.82
C GLU A 45 6.26 1.40 2.36
N GLU A 46 5.63 2.43 2.94
CA GLU A 46 5.46 2.57 4.40
C GLU A 46 4.77 1.33 5.01
N ARG A 47 3.80 0.73 4.30
CA ARG A 47 3.13 -0.48 4.77
C ARG A 47 4.06 -1.69 4.76
N ILE A 48 4.90 -1.83 3.75
CA ILE A 48 5.90 -2.91 3.68
C ILE A 48 6.92 -2.74 4.82
N ASP A 49 7.43 -1.53 5.04
CA ASP A 49 8.38 -1.24 6.11
C ASP A 49 7.80 -1.59 7.48
N ALA A 50 6.53 -1.24 7.73
CA ALA A 50 5.85 -1.61 8.96
C ALA A 50 5.75 -3.14 9.15
N LEU A 51 5.49 -3.90 8.07
CA LEU A 51 5.44 -5.37 8.12
C LEU A 51 6.84 -5.99 8.33
N LEU A 52 7.88 -5.37 7.77
CA LEU A 52 9.25 -5.80 7.99
C LEU A 52 9.66 -5.60 9.45
N LEU A 53 9.34 -4.44 10.03
CA LEU A 53 9.55 -4.17 11.45
C LEU A 53 8.81 -5.17 12.33
N GLU A 54 7.53 -5.44 12.04
CA GLU A 54 6.75 -6.47 12.74
C GLU A 54 7.43 -7.85 12.65
N GLY A 55 7.97 -8.19 11.48
CA GLY A 55 8.72 -9.44 11.27
C GLY A 55 10.03 -9.50 12.08
N LEU A 56 10.77 -8.40 12.18
CA LEU A 56 11.98 -8.31 13.00
C LEU A 56 11.67 -8.42 14.50
N ASP A 57 10.57 -7.83 14.93
CA ASP A 57 10.10 -7.88 16.31
C ASP A 57 9.35 -9.19 16.66
N SER A 58 9.14 -10.08 15.67
CA SER A 58 8.38 -11.33 15.84
C SER A 58 9.09 -12.41 16.65
N GLY A 59 10.31 -12.14 17.10
CA GLY A 59 11.11 -13.01 17.95
C GLY A 59 12.22 -13.73 17.20
N GLN A 60 12.67 -14.87 17.73
CA GLN A 60 13.81 -15.58 17.17
C GLN A 60 13.45 -16.25 15.83
N PRO A 61 14.31 -16.13 14.81
CA PRO A 61 14.08 -16.79 13.53
C PRO A 61 14.09 -18.31 13.71
N VAL A 62 13.12 -18.98 13.10
CA VAL A 62 13.01 -20.44 13.12
C VAL A 62 13.43 -20.99 11.75
N PRO A 63 14.23 -22.07 11.68
CA PRO A 63 14.56 -22.70 10.41
C PRO A 63 13.31 -23.12 9.63
N VAL A 64 13.25 -22.74 8.36
CA VAL A 64 12.17 -23.13 7.47
C VAL A 64 12.56 -24.44 6.78
N THR A 65 12.09 -25.57 7.33
CA THR A 65 12.30 -26.92 6.76
C THR A 65 11.05 -27.44 6.04
N SER A 66 11.16 -28.59 5.37
CA SER A 66 10.01 -29.28 4.78
C SER A 66 8.97 -29.66 5.83
N GLU A 67 9.40 -30.14 7.00
CA GLU A 67 8.53 -30.52 8.11
C GLU A 67 7.78 -29.31 8.68
N TYR A 68 8.43 -28.14 8.75
CA TYR A 68 7.77 -26.89 9.15
C TYR A 68 6.60 -26.55 8.21
N TRP A 69 6.77 -26.71 6.89
CA TRP A 69 5.71 -26.45 5.92
C TRP A 69 4.56 -27.44 6.01
N GLU A 70 4.87 -28.73 6.15
CA GLU A 70 3.83 -29.77 6.28
C GLU A 70 3.00 -29.58 7.56
N GLU A 71 3.66 -29.26 8.67
CA GLU A 71 2.99 -28.94 9.94
C GLU A 71 2.13 -27.67 9.82
N LYS A 72 2.64 -26.62 9.14
CA LYS A 72 1.89 -25.37 8.93
C LYS A 72 0.65 -25.58 8.06
N LYS A 73 0.76 -26.36 6.98
CA LYS A 73 -0.38 -26.74 6.13
C LYS A 73 -1.40 -27.56 6.90
N ARG A 74 -0.96 -28.56 7.68
CA ARG A 74 -1.83 -29.39 8.53
C ARG A 74 -2.66 -28.51 9.48
N LYS A 75 -2.01 -27.60 10.21
CA LYS A 75 -2.70 -26.65 11.11
C LYS A 75 -3.69 -25.75 10.38
N LEU A 76 -3.36 -25.28 9.17
CA LEU A 76 -4.25 -24.45 8.37
C LEU A 76 -5.50 -25.23 7.95
N THR A 77 -5.33 -26.45 7.44
CA THR A 77 -6.42 -27.33 7.03
C THR A 77 -7.33 -27.68 8.20
N GLU A 78 -6.77 -27.91 9.40
CA GLU A 78 -7.55 -28.15 10.62
C GLU A 78 -8.37 -26.92 11.04
N ARG A 79 -7.80 -25.72 10.95
CA ARG A 79 -8.52 -24.47 11.24
C ARG A 79 -9.65 -24.21 10.26
N LEU A 80 -9.40 -24.40 8.97
CA LEU A 80 -10.42 -24.23 7.93
C LEU A 80 -11.51 -25.31 8.03
N GLY A 81 -11.14 -26.56 8.32
CA GLY A 81 -12.08 -27.66 8.55
C GLY A 81 -12.98 -27.46 9.77
N LYS A 82 -12.49 -26.80 10.83
CA LYS A 82 -13.31 -26.38 11.99
C LYS A 82 -14.21 -25.18 11.68
N ALA A 83 -13.77 -24.24 10.84
CA ALA A 83 -14.59 -23.08 10.45
C ALA A 83 -15.76 -23.44 9.51
N ILE A 84 -15.63 -24.51 8.72
CA ILE A 84 -16.64 -24.96 7.74
C ILE A 84 -17.70 -25.87 8.38
N ARG A 85 -17.47 -26.42 9.58
CA ARG A 85 -18.50 -27.09 10.39
C ARG A 85 -18.91 -26.21 11.56
N PRO A 86 -19.86 -25.27 11.39
CA PRO A 86 -20.56 -24.71 12.52
C PRO A 86 -21.41 -25.81 13.15
N GLN A 87 -21.41 -25.87 14.48
CA GLN A 87 -22.41 -26.65 15.23
C GLN A 87 -23.79 -26.01 15.11
#